data_AF-A0A1L4BW56-F1
#
_entry.id   AF-A0A1L4BW56-F1
#
_cell.length_a   1.000
_cell.length_b   1.000
_cell.length_c   1.000
_cell.angle_alpha   90.00
_cell.angle_beta   90.00
_cell.angle_gamma   90.00
#
_symmetry.space_group_name_H-M   'P 1'
#
loop_
_entity.id
_entity.type
_entity.pdbx_description
1 polymer ?
#
loop_
_entity_poly.entity_id
_entity_poly.type
_entity_poly.pdbx_seq_one_letter_code
_entity_poly.pdbx_strand_id
1 'polypeptide(L)'
;MSEAYKKLFWGVFFANIHLHIGAITLLPAFVGFLIAYSGLSDLDMKTETAAKSFDLPQGTLLALVILTAIYSAFNLFTGSQYETMPLVSFIPTVFSVMELVAFHKILEVSVTEFQARDFTYGVEKYSRRDRVYILLKGLSALLLTLNLVFSSLVLFIPGTLLEVAAIIYLLVIFHSLKKDTEEMEIEYFRDIL
;
A
#
# COMPACT_ATOMS: atom_id res chain seq x y z
N MET A 1 -8.95 -9.90 13.20
CA MET A 1 -8.27 -8.90 12.34
C MET A 1 -6.89 -9.35 11.78
N SER A 2 -6.22 -10.32 12.40
CA SER A 2 -4.90 -10.81 11.93
C SER A 2 -4.86 -11.26 10.45
N GLU A 3 -5.83 -12.07 10.02
CA GLU A 3 -5.87 -12.56 8.63
C GLU A 3 -6.06 -11.43 7.61
N ALA A 4 -6.73 -10.34 8.00
CA ALA A 4 -6.90 -9.15 7.18
C ALA A 4 -5.55 -8.44 6.94
N TYR A 5 -4.73 -8.24 7.98
CA TYR A 5 -3.38 -7.69 7.85
C TYR A 5 -2.41 -8.60 7.09
N LYS A 6 -2.58 -9.92 7.21
CA LYS A 6 -1.84 -10.90 6.39
C LYS A 6 -2.18 -10.75 4.91
N LYS A 7 -3.44 -10.55 4.56
CA LYS A 7 -3.85 -10.25 3.17
C LYS A 7 -3.25 -8.92 2.69
N LEU A 8 -3.27 -7.86 3.51
CA LEU A 8 -2.61 -6.59 3.18
C LEU A 8 -1.10 -6.76 2.91
N PHE A 9 -0.40 -7.52 3.76
CA PHE A 9 1.01 -7.87 3.55
C PHE A 9 1.24 -8.53 2.18
N TRP A 10 0.51 -9.61 1.89
CA TRP A 10 0.67 -10.33 0.63
C TRP A 10 0.23 -9.48 -0.57
N GLY A 11 -0.78 -8.65 -0.42
CA GLY A 11 -1.23 -7.74 -1.46
C GLY A 11 -0.16 -6.73 -1.86
N VAL A 12 0.49 -6.08 -0.88
CA VAL A 12 1.63 -5.19 -1.14
C VAL A 12 2.78 -5.94 -1.80
N PHE A 13 3.11 -7.12 -1.28
CA PHE A 13 4.21 -7.94 -1.81
C PHE A 13 3.99 -8.29 -3.28
N PHE A 14 2.80 -8.81 -3.62
CA PHE A 14 2.47 -9.20 -4.98
C PHE A 14 2.24 -8.01 -5.92
N ALA A 15 1.77 -6.87 -5.42
CA ALA A 15 1.61 -5.66 -6.24
C ALA A 15 2.95 -5.12 -6.73
N ASN A 16 4.03 -5.34 -5.97
CA ASN A 16 5.35 -4.80 -6.24
C ASN A 16 6.31 -5.82 -6.89
N ILE A 17 5.92 -7.10 -6.94
CA ILE A 17 6.70 -8.14 -7.62
C ILE A 17 6.32 -8.18 -9.09
N HIS A 18 7.27 -7.79 -9.92
CA HIS A 18 7.15 -7.81 -11.37
C HIS A 18 7.80 -9.09 -11.91
N LEU A 19 7.03 -10.16 -12.01
CA LEU A 19 7.49 -11.41 -12.64
C LEU A 19 7.20 -11.36 -14.14
N HIS A 20 8.25 -11.20 -14.95
CA HIS A 20 8.17 -11.26 -16.40
C HIS A 20 8.72 -12.60 -16.91
N ILE A 21 7.96 -13.29 -17.78
CA ILE A 21 8.45 -14.39 -18.61
C ILE A 21 8.39 -13.93 -20.07
N GLY A 22 9.55 -13.51 -20.61
CA GLY A 22 9.59 -12.88 -21.92
C GLY A 22 8.79 -11.58 -21.95
N ALA A 23 7.84 -11.47 -22.88
CA ALA A 23 6.97 -10.29 -23.02
C ALA A 23 5.71 -10.32 -22.15
N ILE A 24 5.47 -11.41 -21.40
CA ILE A 24 4.25 -11.58 -20.60
C ILE A 24 4.58 -11.32 -19.12
N THR A 25 3.87 -10.36 -18.52
CA THR A 25 3.86 -10.14 -17.07
C THR A 25 2.97 -11.19 -16.42
N LEU A 26 3.56 -12.14 -15.71
CA LEU A 26 2.89 -13.32 -15.17
C LEU A 26 1.99 -12.96 -13.98
N LEU A 27 2.40 -11.96 -13.20
CA LEU A 27 1.61 -11.43 -12.10
C LEU A 27 1.48 -9.91 -12.24
N PRO A 28 0.39 -9.43 -12.86
CA PRO A 28 0.11 -8.00 -12.95
C PRO A 28 -0.15 -7.39 -11.57
N ALA A 29 0.28 -6.14 -11.36
CA ALA A 29 0.17 -5.44 -10.08
C ALA A 29 -1.26 -5.39 -9.52
N PHE A 30 -2.29 -5.32 -10.39
CA PHE A 30 -3.69 -5.29 -9.98
C PHE A 30 -4.10 -6.52 -9.15
N VAL A 31 -3.45 -7.68 -9.35
CA VAL A 31 -3.71 -8.89 -8.57
C VAL A 31 -3.28 -8.68 -7.12
N GLY A 32 -2.12 -8.05 -6.89
CA GLY A 32 -1.68 -7.66 -5.56
C GLY A 32 -2.64 -6.67 -4.90
N PHE A 33 -3.08 -5.65 -5.63
CA PHE A 33 -4.06 -4.69 -5.11
C PHE A 33 -5.43 -5.32 -4.83
N LEU A 34 -5.86 -6.33 -5.59
CA LEU A 34 -7.08 -7.10 -5.30
C LEU A 34 -6.97 -7.85 -3.97
N ILE A 35 -5.82 -8.47 -3.70
CA ILE A 35 -5.55 -9.15 -2.43
C ILE A 35 -5.55 -8.13 -1.28
N ALA A 36 -4.90 -6.97 -1.47
CA ALA A 36 -4.91 -5.88 -0.50
C ALA A 36 -6.32 -5.35 -0.24
N TYR A 37 -7.12 -5.18 -1.30
CA TYR A 37 -8.52 -4.75 -1.20
C TYR A 37 -9.36 -5.76 -0.42
N SER A 38 -9.25 -7.06 -0.71
CA SER A 38 -9.92 -8.10 0.09
C SER A 38 -9.47 -8.09 1.55
N GLY A 39 -8.18 -7.88 1.80
CA GLY A 39 -7.65 -7.74 3.16
C GLY A 39 -8.25 -6.54 3.89
N LEU A 40 -8.38 -5.41 3.20
CA LEU A 40 -9.07 -4.25 3.74
C LEU A 40 -10.54 -4.58 4.01
N SER A 41 -11.30 -5.11 3.06
CA SER A 41 -12.72 -5.46 3.28
C SER A 41 -12.96 -6.44 4.43
N ASP A 42 -11.97 -7.27 4.79
CA ASP A 42 -12.04 -8.20 5.91
C ASP A 42 -11.63 -7.60 7.27
N LEU A 43 -11.17 -6.36 7.31
CA LEU A 43 -10.97 -5.65 8.57
C LEU A 43 -12.34 -5.38 9.21
N ASP A 44 -12.75 -6.29 10.08
CA ASP A 44 -13.95 -6.21 10.91
C ASP A 44 -13.81 -5.05 11.93
N MET A 45 -14.05 -3.83 11.45
CA MET A 45 -14.01 -2.60 12.22
C MET A 45 -15.14 -2.62 13.24
N LYS A 46 -14.82 -2.88 14.51
CA LYS A 46 -15.83 -2.98 15.58
C LYS A 46 -16.35 -1.61 16.02
N THR A 47 -15.69 -0.53 15.59
CA THR A 47 -15.97 0.83 16.07
C THR A 47 -16.58 1.68 14.96
N GLU A 48 -17.65 2.41 15.29
CA GLU A 48 -18.41 3.21 14.31
C GLU A 48 -17.55 4.32 13.67
N THR A 49 -16.58 4.84 14.41
CA THR A 49 -15.63 5.88 13.98
C THR A 49 -14.64 5.34 12.96
N ALA A 50 -14.14 4.12 13.14
CA ALA A 50 -13.23 3.50 12.18
C ALA A 50 -13.97 3.00 10.93
N ALA A 51 -15.22 2.56 11.08
CA ALA A 51 -16.10 2.21 9.96
C ALA A 51 -16.42 3.41 9.05
N LYS A 52 -16.67 4.61 9.61
CA LYS A 52 -16.90 5.83 8.80
C LYS A 52 -15.66 6.31 8.04
N SER A 53 -14.47 6.07 8.57
CA SER A 53 -13.19 6.42 7.92
C SER A 53 -12.77 5.41 6.84
N PHE A 54 -13.57 4.36 6.60
CA PHE A 54 -13.21 3.22 5.77
C PHE A 54 -13.46 3.38 4.27
N ASP A 55 -14.42 4.23 3.91
CA ASP A 55 -14.85 4.41 2.52
C ASP A 55 -13.71 4.94 1.64
N LEU A 56 -12.88 5.83 2.18
CA LEU A 56 -11.79 6.46 1.46
C LEU A 56 -10.64 5.48 1.11
N PRO A 57 -10.05 4.72 2.05
CA PRO A 57 -9.01 3.75 1.70
C PRO A 57 -9.53 2.61 0.81
N GLN A 58 -10.78 2.15 1.01
CA GLN A 58 -11.39 1.14 0.14
C GLN A 58 -11.58 1.66 -1.29
N GLY A 59 -12.13 2.86 -1.44
CA GLY A 59 -12.32 3.48 -2.75
C GLY A 59 -11.00 3.73 -3.47
N THR A 60 -9.96 4.14 -2.74
CA THR A 60 -8.62 4.39 -3.31
C THR A 60 -7.95 3.09 -3.76
N LEU A 61 -8.02 2.01 -2.97
CA LEU A 61 -7.51 0.70 -3.37
C LEU A 61 -8.29 0.12 -4.56
N LEU A 62 -9.61 0.27 -4.60
CA LEU A 62 -10.42 -0.18 -5.73
C LEU A 62 -10.07 0.59 -7.01
N ALA A 63 -9.86 1.91 -6.91
CA ALA A 63 -9.39 2.71 -8.03
C ALA A 63 -8.00 2.26 -8.51
N LEU A 64 -7.07 1.95 -7.60
CA LEU A 64 -5.77 1.36 -7.93
C LEU A 64 -5.93 0.02 -8.68
N VAL A 65 -6.79 -0.87 -8.21
CA VAL A 65 -7.09 -2.14 -8.90
C VAL A 65 -7.55 -1.89 -10.34
N ILE A 66 -8.54 -1.02 -10.53
CA ILE A 66 -9.12 -0.76 -11.85
C ILE A 66 -8.09 -0.13 -12.78
N LEU A 67 -7.37 0.90 -12.32
CA LEU A 67 -6.40 1.61 -13.14
C LEU A 67 -5.20 0.74 -13.51
N THR A 68 -4.68 -0.05 -12.56
CA THR A 68 -3.56 -0.96 -12.82
C THR A 68 -3.99 -2.12 -13.72
N ALA A 69 -5.25 -2.57 -13.65
CA ALA A 69 -5.80 -3.56 -14.58
C ALA A 69 -5.92 -3.00 -16.00
N ILE A 70 -6.44 -1.78 -16.16
CA ILE A 70 -6.51 -1.09 -17.45
C ILE A 70 -5.10 -0.89 -18.02
N TYR A 71 -4.15 -0.42 -17.21
CA TYR A 71 -2.76 -0.24 -17.61
C TYR A 71 -2.12 -1.57 -18.06
N SER A 72 -2.32 -2.63 -17.29
CA SER A 72 -1.80 -3.97 -17.61
C SER A 72 -2.41 -4.54 -18.89
N ALA A 73 -3.73 -4.38 -19.08
CA ALA A 73 -4.42 -4.81 -20.29
C ALA A 73 -3.93 -4.03 -21.52
N PHE A 74 -3.81 -2.71 -21.39
CA PHE A 74 -3.28 -1.87 -22.47
C PHE A 74 -1.86 -2.32 -22.86
N ASN A 75 -0.97 -2.53 -21.88
CA ASN A 75 0.38 -3.05 -22.09
C ASN A 75 0.43 -4.39 -22.84
N LEU A 76 -0.52 -5.29 -22.56
CA LEU A 76 -0.61 -6.59 -23.22
C LEU A 76 -0.99 -6.47 -24.71
N PHE A 77 -1.87 -5.53 -25.07
CA PHE A 77 -2.35 -5.38 -26.44
C PHE A 77 -1.46 -4.52 -27.34
N THR A 78 -0.77 -3.51 -26.78
CA THR A 78 0.03 -2.55 -27.56
C THR A 78 1.54 -2.80 -27.46
N GLY A 79 1.99 -3.64 -26.52
CA GLY A 79 3.41 -3.86 -26.22
C GLY A 79 4.09 -2.62 -25.61
N SER A 80 5.35 -2.69 -25.19
CA SER A 80 6.00 -1.60 -24.44
C SER A 80 6.36 -0.32 -25.23
N GLN A 81 6.02 -0.23 -26.53
CA GLN A 81 6.51 0.86 -27.38
C GLN A 81 5.94 2.25 -27.01
N TYR A 82 4.76 2.29 -26.40
CA TYR A 82 4.08 3.53 -26.03
C TYR A 82 4.49 4.08 -24.66
N GLU A 83 5.29 3.35 -23.88
CA GLU A 83 5.83 3.82 -22.58
C GLU A 83 6.75 5.05 -22.76
N THR A 84 7.22 5.29 -23.99
CA THR A 84 7.97 6.48 -24.38
C THR A 84 7.10 7.73 -24.58
N MET A 85 5.77 7.59 -24.63
CA MET A 85 4.87 8.74 -24.73
C MET A 85 4.87 9.52 -23.41
N PRO A 86 5.07 10.86 -23.43
CA PRO A 86 5.20 11.66 -22.22
C PRO A 86 4.07 11.44 -21.21
N LEU A 87 2.81 11.41 -21.65
CA LEU A 87 1.65 11.21 -20.76
C LEU A 87 1.63 9.83 -20.08
N VAL A 88 2.11 8.79 -20.78
CA VAL A 88 2.14 7.41 -20.26
C VAL A 88 3.24 7.26 -19.22
N SER A 89 4.36 7.97 -19.40
CA SER A 89 5.48 7.95 -18.45
C SER A 89 5.13 8.48 -17.05
N PHE A 90 4.07 9.28 -16.91
CA PHE A 90 3.57 9.74 -15.61
C PHE A 90 2.72 8.71 -14.88
N ILE A 91 2.15 7.71 -15.57
CA ILE A 91 1.22 6.75 -14.97
C ILE A 91 1.81 6.02 -13.75
N PRO A 92 3.05 5.48 -13.80
CA PRO A 92 3.64 4.84 -12.62
C PRO A 92 3.80 5.78 -11.43
N THR A 93 4.09 7.05 -11.67
CA THR A 93 4.19 8.06 -10.61
C THR A 93 2.83 8.36 -9.99
N VAL A 94 1.77 8.42 -10.81
CA VAL A 94 0.39 8.55 -10.32
C VAL A 94 0.02 7.35 -9.43
N PHE A 95 0.36 6.13 -9.83
CA PHE A 95 0.13 4.93 -9.01
C PHE A 95 0.88 5.01 -7.67
N SER A 96 2.15 5.42 -7.68
CA SER A 96 2.93 5.58 -6.44
C SER A 96 2.32 6.60 -5.47
N VAL A 97 1.77 7.71 -5.98
CA VAL A 97 1.04 8.70 -5.16
C VAL A 97 -0.29 8.14 -4.63
N MET A 98 -1.04 7.40 -5.46
CA MET A 98 -2.27 6.74 -5.02
C MET A 98 -2.00 5.68 -3.95
N GLU A 99 -0.91 4.91 -4.07
CA GLU A 99 -0.46 3.95 -3.06
C GLU A 99 -0.11 4.64 -1.74
N LEU A 100 0.59 5.78 -1.80
CA LEU A 100 0.88 6.60 -0.62
C LEU A 100 -0.43 6.94 0.11
N VAL A 101 -1.41 7.49 -0.61
CA VAL A 101 -2.72 7.87 -0.04
C VAL A 101 -3.45 6.66 0.53
N ALA A 102 -3.55 5.57 -0.24
CA ALA A 102 -4.25 4.36 0.17
C ALA A 102 -3.66 3.78 1.46
N PHE A 103 -2.35 3.56 1.50
CA PHE A 103 -1.72 2.91 2.64
C PHE A 103 -1.61 3.83 3.86
N HIS A 104 -1.41 5.14 3.68
CA HIS A 104 -1.52 6.10 4.77
C HIS A 104 -2.90 6.01 5.44
N LYS A 105 -3.98 6.03 4.66
CA LYS A 105 -5.34 5.93 5.18
C LYS A 105 -5.63 4.59 5.85
N ILE A 106 -5.08 3.49 5.34
CA ILE A 106 -5.18 2.18 6.01
C ILE A 106 -4.48 2.19 7.38
N LEU A 107 -3.31 2.83 7.50
CA LEU A 107 -2.61 2.96 8.78
C LEU A 107 -3.36 3.88 9.75
N GLU A 108 -3.91 5.00 9.27
CA GLU A 108 -4.74 5.90 10.08
C GLU A 108 -5.97 5.19 10.66
N VAL A 109 -6.66 4.40 9.84
CA VAL A 109 -7.79 3.58 10.28
C VAL A 109 -7.35 2.54 11.32
N SER A 110 -6.21 1.89 11.12
CA SER A 110 -5.65 0.91 12.07
C SER A 110 -5.33 1.57 13.43
N VAL A 111 -4.75 2.78 13.41
CA VAL A 111 -4.48 3.57 14.61
C VAL A 111 -5.78 3.96 15.32
N THR A 112 -6.80 4.38 14.57
CA THR A 112 -8.11 4.74 15.13
C THR A 112 -8.76 3.57 15.86
N GLU A 113 -8.67 2.37 15.29
CA GLU A 113 -9.18 1.15 15.93
C GLU A 113 -8.40 0.80 17.20
N PHE A 114 -7.06 0.95 17.21
CA PHE A 114 -6.27 0.76 18.43
C PHE A 114 -6.60 1.78 19.52
N GLN A 115 -6.86 3.03 19.14
CA GLN A 115 -7.29 4.06 20.07
C GLN A 115 -8.65 3.72 20.69
N ALA A 116 -9.58 3.22 19.89
CA ALA A 116 -10.91 2.83 20.37
C ALA A 116 -10.92 1.58 21.28
N ARG A 117 -9.81 0.83 21.31
CA ARG A 117 -9.59 -0.33 22.20
C ARG A 117 -8.61 -0.03 23.34
N ASP A 118 -8.29 1.24 23.58
CA ASP A 118 -7.33 1.70 24.59
C ASP A 118 -5.91 1.08 24.47
N PHE A 119 -5.54 0.58 23.29
CA PHE A 119 -4.24 -0.01 23.00
C PHE A 119 -3.19 1.08 22.68
N THR A 120 -2.86 1.87 23.70
CA THR A 120 -1.99 3.08 23.61
C THR A 120 -0.63 2.81 22.97
N TYR A 121 0.00 1.67 23.28
CA TYR A 121 1.27 1.27 22.68
C TYR A 121 1.18 1.13 21.16
N GLY A 122 0.10 0.53 20.64
CA GLY A 122 -0.13 0.42 19.20
C GLY A 122 -0.36 1.78 18.54
N VAL A 123 -1.15 2.65 19.17
CA VAL A 123 -1.40 4.02 18.68
C VAL A 123 -0.10 4.77 18.44
N GLU A 124 0.80 4.81 19.43
CA GLU A 124 2.08 5.52 19.30
C GLU A 124 2.99 4.87 18.25
N LYS A 125 3.13 3.55 18.30
CA LYS A 125 3.99 2.77 17.40
C LYS A 125 3.59 2.95 15.94
N TYR A 126 2.30 2.82 15.62
CA TYR A 126 1.82 2.89 14.23
C TYR A 126 1.65 4.32 13.71
N SER A 127 1.33 5.29 14.58
CA SER A 127 1.36 6.71 14.19
C SER A 127 2.77 7.17 13.79
N ARG A 128 3.79 6.71 14.52
CA ARG A 128 5.19 7.01 14.19
C ARG A 128 5.61 6.34 12.88
N ARG A 129 5.22 5.09 12.68
CA ARG A 129 5.53 4.32 11.47
C ARG A 129 4.84 4.91 10.23
N ASP A 130 3.58 5.32 10.34
CA ASP A 130 2.87 6.00 9.26
C ASP A 130 3.61 7.27 8.80
N ARG A 131 4.06 8.12 9.74
CA ARG A 131 4.87 9.31 9.39
C ARG A 131 6.16 8.96 8.64
N VAL A 132 6.88 7.92 9.08
CA VAL A 132 8.10 7.47 8.40
C VAL A 132 7.79 6.94 7.00
N TYR A 133 6.70 6.19 6.85
CA TYR A 133 6.23 5.70 5.54
C TYR A 133 5.90 6.87 4.60
N ILE A 134 5.14 7.87 5.06
CA ILE A 134 4.80 9.07 4.28
C ILE A 134 6.07 9.79 3.83
N LEU A 135 7.06 9.93 4.71
CA LEU A 135 8.33 10.58 4.37
C LEU A 135 9.10 9.80 3.30
N LEU A 136 9.24 8.47 3.45
CA LEU A 136 9.96 7.64 2.49
C LEU A 136 9.27 7.64 1.12
N LYS A 137 7.98 7.32 1.10
CA LYS A 137 7.19 7.20 -0.14
C LYS A 137 6.95 8.56 -0.80
N GLY A 138 6.69 9.61 0.00
CA GLY A 138 6.54 10.97 -0.50
C GLY A 138 7.82 11.55 -1.10
N LEU A 139 8.98 11.32 -0.47
CA LEU A 139 10.27 11.74 -1.03
C LEU A 139 10.64 10.95 -2.28
N SER A 140 10.37 9.64 -2.30
CA SER A 140 10.49 8.80 -3.49
C SER A 140 9.66 9.37 -4.66
N ALA A 141 8.35 9.55 -4.45
CA ALA A 141 7.44 10.06 -5.46
C ALA A 141 7.88 11.43 -5.99
N LEU A 142 8.35 12.32 -5.12
CA LEU A 142 8.87 13.64 -5.51
C LEU A 142 10.11 13.51 -6.40
N LEU A 143 11.10 12.69 -6.02
CA LEU A 143 12.31 12.49 -6.81
C LEU A 143 12.01 11.86 -8.17
N LEU A 144 11.12 10.87 -8.22
CA LEU A 144 10.70 10.22 -9.47
C LEU A 144 9.92 11.19 -10.37
N THR A 145 9.06 12.04 -9.79
CA THR A 145 8.35 13.10 -10.54
C THR A 145 9.34 14.09 -11.14
N LEU A 146 10.32 14.56 -10.37
CA LEU A 146 11.36 15.48 -10.88
C LEU A 146 12.22 14.81 -11.94
N ASN A 147 12.54 13.51 -11.77
CA ASN A 147 13.24 12.75 -12.79
C ASN A 147 12.49 12.72 -14.13
N LEU A 148 11.16 12.62 -14.14
CA LEU A 148 10.38 12.66 -15.39
C LEU A 148 10.51 14.00 -16.14
N VAL A 149 10.72 15.10 -15.41
CA VAL A 149 10.87 16.44 -16.02
C VAL A 149 12.31 16.69 -16.48
N PHE A 150 13.30 16.33 -15.66
CA PHE A 150 14.71 16.66 -15.89
C PHE A 150 15.52 15.53 -16.54
N SER A 151 14.95 14.32 -16.64
CA SER A 151 15.61 13.11 -17.15
C SER A 151 16.98 12.85 -16.49
N SER A 152 17.07 13.02 -15.17
CA SER A 152 18.34 12.98 -14.42
C SER A 152 18.51 11.69 -13.62
N LEU A 153 19.55 10.91 -13.95
CA LEU A 153 19.91 9.69 -13.22
C LEU A 153 20.17 9.94 -11.72
N VAL A 154 20.66 11.13 -11.36
CA VAL A 154 20.94 11.51 -9.97
C VAL A 154 19.64 11.63 -9.15
N LEU A 155 18.50 11.88 -9.79
CA LEU A 155 17.18 11.85 -9.15
C LEU A 155 16.56 10.46 -9.19
N PHE A 156 16.70 9.76 -10.32
CA PHE A 156 16.12 8.44 -10.54
C PHE A 156 16.60 7.38 -9.54
N ILE A 157 17.92 7.26 -9.36
CA ILE A 157 18.54 6.23 -8.52
C ILE A 157 18.08 6.34 -7.04
N PRO A 158 18.25 7.49 -6.35
CA PRO A 158 17.80 7.61 -4.96
C PRO A 158 16.28 7.55 -4.84
N GLY A 159 15.52 8.07 -5.80
CA GLY A 159 14.05 7.93 -5.82
C GLY A 159 13.63 6.46 -5.81
N THR A 160 14.21 5.65 -6.70
CA THR A 160 13.92 4.20 -6.78
C THR A 160 14.35 3.45 -5.52
N LEU A 161 15.50 3.79 -4.93
CA LEU A 161 15.94 3.18 -3.67
C LEU A 161 15.00 3.50 -2.50
N LEU A 162 14.52 4.74 -2.42
CA LEU A 162 13.52 5.14 -1.43
C LEU A 162 12.18 4.44 -1.66
N GLU A 163 11.78 4.23 -2.90
CA GLU A 163 10.57 3.47 -3.24
C GLU A 163 10.64 2.05 -2.69
N VAL A 164 11.74 1.34 -2.97
CA VAL A 164 11.98 -0.02 -2.48
C VAL A 164 12.03 -0.03 -0.95
N ALA A 165 12.71 0.94 -0.34
CA ALA A 165 12.75 1.08 1.12
C ALA A 165 11.35 1.29 1.72
N ALA A 166 10.51 2.12 1.09
CA ALA A 166 9.13 2.35 1.52
C ALA A 166 8.28 1.09 1.43
N ILE A 167 8.41 0.30 0.36
CA ILE A 167 7.69 -0.98 0.18
C ILE A 167 8.11 -1.97 1.27
N ILE A 168 9.42 -2.17 1.48
CA ILE A 168 9.94 -3.07 2.52
C ILE A 168 9.44 -2.61 3.90
N TYR A 169 9.48 -1.30 4.15
CA TYR A 169 9.01 -0.74 5.41
C TYR A 169 7.51 -1.00 5.63
N LEU A 170 6.69 -0.83 4.60
CA LEU A 170 5.25 -1.11 4.64
C LEU A 170 4.96 -2.59 4.91
N LEU A 171 5.73 -3.51 4.31
CA LEU A 171 5.65 -4.95 4.59
C LEU A 171 5.97 -5.24 6.07
N VAL A 172 7.00 -4.59 6.63
CA VAL A 172 7.32 -4.71 8.07
C VAL A 172 6.18 -4.20 8.94
N ILE A 173 5.53 -3.08 8.55
CA ILE A 173 4.37 -2.55 9.27
C ILE A 173 3.23 -3.58 9.28
N PHE A 174 2.83 -4.13 8.13
CA PHE A 174 1.72 -5.08 8.07
C PHE A 174 2.01 -6.40 8.78
N HIS A 175 3.26 -6.89 8.71
CA HIS A 175 3.67 -8.04 9.50
C HIS A 175 3.55 -7.78 11.01
N SER A 176 3.96 -6.60 11.47
CA SER A 176 3.84 -6.20 12.86
C SER A 176 2.37 -5.99 13.28
N LEU A 177 1.54 -5.40 12.42
CA LEU A 177 0.11 -5.19 12.69
C LEU A 177 -0.60 -6.52 12.91
N LYS A 178 -0.30 -7.51 12.06
CA LYS A 178 -0.78 -8.88 12.21
C LYS A 178 -0.48 -9.40 13.62
N LYS A 179 0.80 -9.35 14.02
CA LYS A 179 1.28 -9.88 15.30
C LYS A 179 0.65 -9.15 16.50
N ASP A 180 0.71 -7.82 16.53
CA ASP A 180 0.22 -7.05 17.67
C ASP A 180 -1.31 -7.21 17.84
N THR A 181 -2.04 -7.43 16.74
CA THR A 181 -3.49 -7.67 16.80
C THR A 181 -3.84 -9.08 17.31
N GLU A 182 -3.01 -10.09 17.02
CA GLU A 182 -3.16 -11.43 17.62
C GLU A 182 -2.95 -11.38 19.14
N GLU A 183 -1.91 -10.67 19.60
CA GLU A 183 -1.60 -10.51 21.02
C GLU A 183 -2.74 -9.80 21.78
N MET A 184 -3.29 -8.73 21.19
CA MET A 184 -4.41 -8.00 21.76
C MET A 184 -5.69 -8.83 21.85
N GLU A 185 -6.02 -9.62 20.81
CA GLU A 185 -7.19 -10.50 20.84
C GLU A 185 -7.04 -11.54 21.96
N ILE A 186 -5.85 -12.10 22.19
CA ILE A 186 -5.58 -13.06 23.28
C ILE A 186 -5.74 -12.44 24.67
N GLU A 187 -5.21 -11.23 24.88
CA GLU A 187 -5.28 -10.54 26.17
C GLU A 187 -6.74 -10.18 26.54
N TYR A 188 -7.51 -9.69 25.57
CA TYR A 188 -8.93 -9.40 25.74
C TYR A 188 -9.76 -10.62 26.18
N PHE A 189 -9.48 -11.81 25.62
CA PHE A 189 -10.18 -13.03 26.03
C PHE A 189 -9.76 -13.55 27.41
N ARG A 190 -8.57 -13.20 27.90
CA ARG A 190 -8.14 -13.54 29.27
C ARG A 190 -8.86 -12.72 30.33
N ASP A 191 -9.17 -11.46 30.06
CA ASP A 191 -9.83 -10.58 31.03
C ASP A 191 -11.35 -10.87 31.19
N ILE A 192 -11.93 -11.68 30.31
CA ILE A 192 -13.36 -12.03 30.31
C ILE A 192 -13.65 -13.39 30.98
N LEU A 193 -12.62 -14.22 31.21
CA LEU A 193 -12.71 -15.56 31.81
C LEU A 193 -12.30 -15.55 33.29
#